data_AF-A0A9X2S3B5-F1
#
_entry.id   AF-A0A9X2S3B5-F1
#
_cell.length_a   1.000
_cell.length_b   1.000
_cell.length_c   1.000
_cell.angle_alpha   90.00
_cell.angle_beta   90.00
_cell.angle_gamma   90.00
#
_symmetry.space_group_name_H-M   'P 1'
#
loop_
_entity.id
_entity.type
_entity.pdbx_description
1 polymer ?
#
loop_
_entity_poly.entity_id
_entity_poly.type
_entity_poly.pdbx_seq_one_letter_code
_entity_poly.pdbx_strand_id
1 'polypeptide(L)'
;MAGIIARFKDIMSSNINALLDKAEDPAKIINQYLRNLESDLGNVKAETASVMAEEKRSKRALDECNEQINKMQRYAEKALIAGNESDAKTFLEKKTQLSKNQQSLQQSYDIAADNAVKMRSMHDKLVKDIGELNARREQLKAKLAVAKTQERLNKIGSSVDGAKGSLSAFDKMEDKINRQLDEANAMAELNSSNKEDSIEDLMSKYDDNKEANSGVDDELQALKNKLGL
;
A
#
# COMPACT_ATOMS: atom_id res chain seq x y z
N MET A 1 -15.15 10.42 0.84
CA MET A 1 -14.68 9.21 0.12
C MET A 1 -14.73 9.31 -1.41
N ALA A 2 -15.82 9.75 -2.06
CA ALA A 2 -15.91 9.78 -3.53
C ALA A 2 -14.83 10.62 -4.24
N GLY A 3 -14.38 11.72 -3.62
CA GLY A 3 -13.34 12.59 -4.19
C GLY A 3 -11.93 11.98 -4.22
N ILE A 4 -11.57 11.12 -3.26
CA ILE A 4 -10.22 10.52 -3.19
C ILE A 4 -10.08 9.42 -4.24
N ILE A 5 -11.11 8.57 -4.40
CA ILE A 5 -11.12 7.50 -5.41
C ILE A 5 -11.17 8.10 -6.82
N ALA A 6 -11.91 9.19 -7.03
CA ALA A 6 -11.92 9.92 -8.30
C ALA A 6 -10.54 10.53 -8.61
N ARG A 7 -9.92 11.23 -7.64
CA ARG A 7 -8.56 11.77 -7.80
C ARG A 7 -7.54 10.67 -8.05
N PHE A 8 -7.66 9.52 -7.38
CA PHE A 8 -6.79 8.37 -7.66
C PHE A 8 -6.97 7.85 -9.07
N LYS A 9 -8.21 7.72 -9.56
CA LYS A 9 -8.47 7.32 -10.95
C LYS A 9 -7.85 8.31 -11.94
N ASP A 10 -7.89 9.59 -11.64
CA ASP A 10 -7.25 10.64 -12.44
C ASP A 10 -5.72 10.54 -12.37
N ILE A 11 -5.14 10.27 -11.20
CA ILE A 11 -3.69 10.03 -11.03
C ILE A 11 -3.25 8.76 -11.77
N MET A 12 -4.03 7.67 -11.68
CA MET A 12 -3.78 6.40 -12.36
C MET A 12 -3.80 6.54 -13.89
N SER A 13 -4.70 7.38 -14.41
CA SER A 13 -4.90 7.58 -15.85
C SER A 13 -4.04 8.70 -16.42
N SER A 14 -3.49 9.55 -15.56
CA SER A 14 -2.52 10.58 -15.91
C SER A 14 -1.20 9.93 -16.32
N ASN A 15 -1.04 9.72 -17.62
CA ASN A 15 0.26 9.36 -18.19
C ASN A 15 1.16 10.60 -18.06
N ILE A 16 2.02 10.59 -17.04
CA ILE A 16 2.97 11.68 -16.71
C ILE A 16 3.77 12.12 -17.95
N ASN A 17 4.06 11.20 -18.88
CA ASN A 17 4.69 11.50 -20.16
C ASN A 17 3.86 12.49 -20.99
N ALA A 18 2.55 12.27 -21.11
CA ALA A 18 1.66 13.13 -21.88
C ALA A 18 1.47 14.52 -21.25
N LEU A 19 1.56 14.63 -19.92
CA LEU A 19 1.56 15.92 -19.22
C LEU A 19 2.83 16.72 -19.47
N LEU A 20 3.97 16.03 -19.62
CA LEU A 20 5.27 16.66 -19.83
C LEU A 20 5.51 17.11 -21.27
N ASP A 21 5.01 16.36 -22.25
CA ASP A 21 5.17 16.69 -23.67
C ASP A 21 4.44 17.98 -24.09
N LYS A 22 3.47 18.44 -23.29
CA LYS A 22 2.68 19.67 -23.55
C LYS A 22 3.08 20.86 -22.69
N ALA A 23 4.08 20.73 -21.83
CA ALA A 23 4.45 21.75 -20.86
C ALA A 23 5.51 22.72 -21.42
N GLU A 24 5.26 24.03 -21.38
CA GLU A 24 6.30 25.04 -21.65
C GLU A 24 7.41 25.02 -20.59
N ASP A 25 7.08 24.72 -19.33
CA ASP A 25 8.04 24.51 -18.24
C ASP A 25 7.77 23.16 -17.53
N PRO A 26 8.41 22.07 -17.99
CA PRO A 26 8.21 20.75 -17.42
C PRO A 26 8.65 20.65 -15.95
N ALA A 27 9.63 21.44 -15.52
CA ALA A 27 10.10 21.44 -14.14
C ALA A 27 9.05 22.04 -13.19
N LYS A 28 8.39 23.13 -13.60
CA LYS A 28 7.32 23.74 -12.81
C LYS A 28 6.09 22.84 -12.70
N ILE A 29 5.69 22.16 -13.79
CA ILE A 29 4.55 21.23 -13.77
C ILE A 29 4.83 20.02 -12.87
N ILE A 30 6.02 19.41 -12.95
CA ILE A 30 6.37 18.29 -12.04
C ILE A 30 6.33 18.75 -10.59
N ASN A 31 6.86 19.93 -10.26
CA ASN A 31 6.82 20.43 -8.89
C ASN A 31 5.38 20.61 -8.37
N GLN A 32 4.48 21.14 -9.19
CA GLN A 32 3.08 21.29 -8.80
C GLN A 32 2.40 19.93 -8.65
N TYR A 33 2.66 19.01 -9.58
CA TYR A 33 2.09 17.67 -9.53
C TYR A 33 2.59 16.89 -8.31
N LEU A 34 3.88 16.99 -8.00
CA LEU A 34 4.49 16.38 -6.81
C LEU A 34 3.84 16.90 -5.52
N ARG A 35 3.63 18.22 -5.39
CA ARG A 35 2.93 18.80 -4.23
C ARG A 35 1.51 18.28 -4.08
N ASN A 36 0.78 18.14 -5.19
CA ASN A 36 -0.57 17.60 -5.17
C ASN A 36 -0.55 16.13 -4.72
N LEU A 37 0.37 15.32 -5.25
CA LEU A 37 0.51 13.92 -4.86
C LEU A 37 0.96 13.74 -3.41
N GLU A 38 1.88 14.57 -2.90
CA GLU A 38 2.30 14.54 -1.50
C GLU A 38 1.14 14.89 -0.56
N SER A 39 0.34 15.89 -0.91
CA SER A 39 -0.88 16.24 -0.18
C SER A 39 -1.90 15.10 -0.19
N ASP A 40 -2.12 14.47 -1.35
CA ASP A 40 -3.05 13.35 -1.49
C ASP A 40 -2.52 12.10 -0.76
N LEU A 41 -1.21 11.85 -0.74
CA LEU A 41 -0.59 10.74 -0.02
C LEU A 41 -0.85 10.83 1.49
N GLY A 42 -0.77 12.02 2.08
CA GLY A 42 -1.10 12.22 3.49
C GLY A 42 -2.54 11.82 3.83
N ASN A 43 -3.48 12.24 2.98
CA ASN A 43 -4.90 11.90 3.12
C ASN A 43 -5.17 10.40 2.87
N VAL A 44 -4.58 9.83 1.82
CA VAL A 44 -4.73 8.40 1.49
C VAL A 44 -4.12 7.54 2.60
N LYS A 45 -2.99 7.93 3.19
CA LYS A 45 -2.39 7.20 4.31
C LYS A 45 -3.31 7.15 5.53
N ALA A 46 -3.93 8.29 5.89
CA ALA A 46 -4.88 8.35 7.00
C ALA A 46 -6.13 7.50 6.72
N GLU A 47 -6.70 7.61 5.52
CA GLU A 47 -7.88 6.84 5.12
C GLU A 47 -7.56 5.34 5.04
N THR A 48 -6.41 4.97 4.47
CA THR A 48 -5.94 3.57 4.39
C THR A 48 -5.77 2.99 5.78
N ALA A 49 -5.20 3.74 6.72
CA ALA A 49 -5.07 3.30 8.12
C ALA A 49 -6.44 3.08 8.77
N SER A 50 -7.41 3.97 8.52
CA SER A 50 -8.78 3.85 9.01
C SER A 50 -9.47 2.59 8.46
N VAL A 51 -9.38 2.36 7.15
CA VAL A 51 -9.97 1.18 6.50
C VAL A 51 -9.31 -0.12 6.97
N MET A 52 -7.98 -0.14 7.13
CA MET A 52 -7.26 -1.29 7.69
C MET A 52 -7.61 -1.55 9.16
N ALA A 53 -7.89 -0.50 9.94
CA ALA A 53 -8.37 -0.66 11.30
C ALA A 53 -9.77 -1.29 11.33
N GLU A 54 -10.66 -0.89 10.42
CA GLU A 54 -11.99 -1.49 10.29
C GLU A 54 -11.94 -2.94 9.81
N GLU A 55 -11.06 -3.27 8.85
CA GLU A 55 -10.78 -4.66 8.45
C GLU A 55 -10.41 -5.52 9.66
N LYS A 56 -9.43 -5.06 10.48
CA LYS A 56 -9.01 -5.76 11.69
C LYS A 56 -10.11 -5.87 12.73
N ARG A 57 -10.96 -4.85 12.86
CA ARG A 57 -12.08 -4.86 13.79
C ARG A 57 -13.15 -5.86 13.37
N SER A 58 -13.54 -5.86 12.09
CA SER A 58 -14.48 -6.83 11.52
C SER A 58 -13.96 -8.25 11.60
N LYS A 59 -12.66 -8.46 11.36
CA LYS A 59 -11.99 -9.76 11.53
C LYS A 59 -12.09 -10.26 12.96
N ARG A 60 -11.74 -9.44 13.95
CA ARG A 60 -11.86 -9.82 15.37
C ARG A 60 -13.29 -10.19 15.76
N ALA A 61 -14.28 -9.42 15.30
CA ALA A 61 -15.69 -9.73 15.58
C ALA A 61 -16.11 -11.07 14.96
N LEU A 62 -15.66 -11.36 13.75
CA LEU A 62 -15.88 -12.64 13.08
C LEU A 62 -15.20 -13.80 13.83
N ASP A 63 -13.93 -13.63 14.22
CA ASP A 63 -13.16 -14.63 14.95
C ASP A 63 -13.79 -14.93 16.32
N GLU A 64 -14.20 -13.90 17.08
CA GLU A 64 -14.92 -14.06 18.34
C GLU A 64 -16.24 -14.82 18.16
N CYS A 65 -16.96 -14.59 17.06
CA CYS A 65 -18.18 -15.33 16.75
C CYS A 65 -17.88 -16.80 16.44
N ASN A 66 -16.84 -17.08 15.65
CA ASN A 66 -16.38 -18.44 15.35
C ASN A 66 -15.94 -19.18 16.62
N GLU A 67 -15.24 -18.52 17.54
CA GLU A 67 -14.89 -19.09 18.84
C GLU A 67 -16.13 -19.45 19.67
N GLN A 68 -17.15 -18.59 19.69
CA GLN A 68 -18.41 -18.88 20.39
C GLN A 68 -19.15 -20.06 19.75
N ILE A 69 -19.18 -20.16 18.42
CA ILE A 69 -19.74 -21.32 17.70
C ILE A 69 -19.04 -22.61 18.13
N ASN A 70 -17.70 -22.61 18.11
CA ASN A 70 -16.88 -23.75 18.54
C ASN A 70 -17.11 -24.11 20.01
N LYS A 71 -17.30 -23.11 20.88
CA LYS A 71 -17.62 -23.30 22.28
C LYS A 71 -18.99 -23.96 22.47
N MET A 72 -20.02 -23.49 21.75
CA MET A 72 -21.36 -24.09 21.79
C MET A 72 -21.34 -25.53 21.29
N GLN A 73 -20.60 -25.81 20.21
CA GLN A 73 -20.37 -27.17 19.73
C GLN A 73 -19.81 -28.04 20.86
N ARG A 74 -18.64 -27.69 21.44
CA ARG A 74 -18.00 -28.46 22.51
C ARG A 74 -18.92 -28.73 23.71
N TYR A 75 -19.78 -27.78 24.09
CA TYR A 75 -20.74 -27.99 25.16
C TYR A 75 -21.88 -28.94 24.77
N ALA A 76 -22.37 -28.88 23.54
CA ALA A 76 -23.34 -29.85 23.03
C ALA A 76 -22.78 -31.27 23.06
N GLU A 77 -21.51 -31.47 22.65
CA GLU A 77 -20.84 -32.77 22.70
C GLU A 77 -20.75 -33.30 24.14
N LYS A 78 -20.32 -32.45 25.08
CA LYS A 78 -20.25 -32.81 26.50
C LYS A 78 -21.62 -33.17 27.10
N ALA A 79 -22.66 -32.44 26.73
CA ALA A 79 -24.02 -32.71 27.19
C ALA A 79 -24.54 -34.06 26.66
N LEU A 80 -24.26 -34.39 25.40
CA LEU A 80 -24.60 -35.71 24.83
C LEU A 80 -23.86 -36.86 25.52
N ILE A 81 -22.56 -36.70 25.78
CA ILE A 81 -21.77 -37.71 26.52
C ILE A 81 -22.33 -37.93 27.93
N ALA A 82 -22.87 -36.87 28.55
CA ALA A 82 -23.51 -36.96 29.86
C ALA A 82 -24.96 -37.50 29.81
N GLY A 83 -25.51 -37.80 28.62
CA GLY A 83 -26.89 -38.26 28.44
C GLY A 83 -27.95 -37.15 28.54
N ASN A 84 -27.55 -35.88 28.63
CA ASN A 84 -28.45 -34.74 28.73
C ASN A 84 -28.78 -34.19 27.33
N GLU A 85 -29.69 -34.86 26.61
CA GLU A 85 -30.09 -34.47 25.26
C GLU A 85 -30.76 -33.08 25.20
N SER A 86 -31.52 -32.71 26.23
CA SER A 86 -32.18 -31.41 26.30
C SER A 86 -31.17 -30.25 26.29
N ASP A 87 -30.11 -30.35 27.11
CA ASP A 87 -29.06 -29.33 27.17
C ASP A 87 -28.27 -29.26 25.87
N ALA A 88 -27.97 -30.42 25.28
CA ALA A 88 -27.30 -30.50 23.98
C ALA A 88 -28.09 -29.78 22.89
N LYS A 89 -29.42 -29.96 22.86
CA LYS A 89 -30.30 -29.26 21.93
C LYS A 89 -30.26 -27.74 22.12
N THR A 90 -30.27 -27.25 23.36
CA THR A 90 -30.16 -25.81 23.65
C THR A 90 -28.83 -25.23 23.18
N PHE A 91 -27.71 -25.92 23.39
CA PHE A 91 -26.40 -25.48 22.87
C PHE A 91 -26.37 -25.45 21.33
N LEU A 92 -26.96 -26.45 20.67
CA LEU A 92 -27.04 -26.49 19.21
C LEU A 92 -27.96 -25.38 18.66
N GLU A 93 -29.08 -25.09 19.30
CA GLU A 93 -29.95 -23.96 18.94
C GLU A 93 -29.17 -22.63 19.03
N LYS A 94 -28.36 -22.46 20.07
CA LYS A 94 -27.49 -21.28 20.21
C LYS A 94 -26.38 -21.25 19.15
N LYS A 95 -25.76 -22.39 18.82
CA LYS A 95 -24.80 -22.52 17.71
C LYS A 95 -25.43 -22.03 16.40
N THR A 96 -26.64 -22.50 16.08
CA THR A 96 -27.37 -22.10 14.86
C THR A 96 -27.65 -20.60 14.81
N GLN A 97 -28.01 -19.96 15.94
CA GLN A 97 -28.18 -18.51 16.00
C GLN A 97 -26.86 -17.77 15.73
N LEU A 98 -25.76 -18.21 16.34
CA LEU A 98 -24.43 -17.63 16.12
C LEU A 98 -23.97 -17.83 14.68
N SER A 99 -24.21 -18.99 14.07
CA SER A 99 -23.87 -19.25 12.66
C SER A 99 -24.61 -18.33 11.69
N LYS A 100 -25.85 -17.94 11.98
CA LYS A 100 -26.56 -16.91 11.19
C LYS A 100 -25.90 -15.53 11.32
N ASN A 101 -25.50 -15.15 12.53
CA ASN A 101 -24.79 -13.90 12.76
C ASN A 101 -23.40 -13.90 12.12
N GLN A 102 -22.71 -15.05 12.15
CA GLN A 102 -21.40 -15.25 11.53
C GLN A 102 -21.42 -14.94 10.03
N GLN A 103 -22.50 -15.29 9.30
CA GLN A 103 -22.63 -14.95 7.88
C GLN A 103 -22.64 -13.44 7.65
N SER A 104 -23.34 -12.67 8.50
CA SER A 104 -23.37 -11.21 8.40
C SER A 104 -22.03 -10.57 8.77
N LEU A 105 -21.35 -11.12 9.78
CA LEU A 105 -20.00 -10.70 10.17
C LEU A 105 -18.98 -11.02 9.07
N GLN A 106 -19.11 -12.18 8.41
CA GLN A 106 -18.27 -12.58 7.28
C GLN A 106 -18.41 -11.60 6.13
N GLN A 107 -19.65 -11.28 5.72
CA GLN A 107 -19.90 -10.29 4.67
C GLN A 107 -19.31 -8.91 5.02
N SER A 108 -19.43 -8.49 6.29
CA SER A 108 -18.87 -7.23 6.77
C SER A 108 -17.34 -7.23 6.71
N TYR A 109 -16.71 -8.34 7.08
CA TYR A 109 -15.27 -8.54 6.96
C TYR A 109 -14.82 -8.55 5.50
N ASP A 110 -15.49 -9.27 4.61
CA ASP A 110 -15.13 -9.37 3.20
C ASP A 110 -15.15 -7.99 2.52
N ILE A 111 -16.19 -7.19 2.79
CA ILE A 111 -16.28 -5.82 2.29
C ILE A 111 -15.14 -4.94 2.85
N ALA A 112 -14.83 -5.07 4.13
CA ALA A 112 -13.77 -4.30 4.76
C ALA A 112 -12.38 -4.70 4.23
N ALA A 113 -12.14 -5.99 4.03
CA ALA A 113 -10.91 -6.55 3.48
C ALA A 113 -10.70 -6.11 2.03
N ASP A 114 -11.73 -6.19 1.18
CA ASP A 114 -11.69 -5.71 -0.20
C ASP A 114 -11.36 -4.21 -0.28
N ASN A 115 -11.96 -3.41 0.61
CA ASN A 115 -11.67 -1.98 0.69
C ASN A 115 -10.24 -1.71 1.17
N ALA A 116 -9.75 -2.48 2.14
CA ALA A 116 -8.37 -2.36 2.64
C ALA A 116 -7.34 -2.70 1.55
N VAL A 117 -7.57 -3.77 0.78
CA VAL A 117 -6.72 -4.15 -0.37
C VAL A 117 -6.67 -3.03 -1.41
N LYS A 118 -7.83 -2.47 -1.78
CA LYS A 118 -7.90 -1.35 -2.74
C LYS A 118 -7.16 -0.12 -2.23
N MET A 119 -7.32 0.24 -0.96
CA MET A 119 -6.65 1.40 -0.36
C MET A 119 -5.14 1.20 -0.24
N ARG A 120 -4.68 0.00 0.12
CA ARG A 120 -3.25 -0.34 0.13
C ARG A 120 -2.64 -0.24 -1.26
N SER A 121 -3.27 -0.83 -2.27
CA SER A 121 -2.82 -0.72 -3.66
C SER A 121 -2.74 0.74 -4.13
N MET A 122 -3.73 1.55 -3.75
CA MET A 122 -3.76 2.98 -4.04
C MET A 122 -2.59 3.74 -3.38
N HIS A 123 -2.33 3.47 -2.10
CA HIS A 123 -1.20 4.02 -1.38
C HIS A 123 0.14 3.64 -2.06
N ASP A 124 0.33 2.37 -2.39
CA ASP A 124 1.60 1.87 -2.93
C ASP A 124 1.89 2.45 -4.32
N LYS A 125 0.85 2.56 -5.15
CA LYS A 125 0.92 3.28 -6.43
C LYS A 125 1.33 4.74 -6.23
N LEU A 126 0.69 5.48 -5.32
CA LEU A 126 1.05 6.89 -5.08
C LEU A 126 2.50 7.05 -4.64
N VAL A 127 2.96 6.17 -3.75
CA VAL A 127 4.36 6.15 -3.30
C VAL A 127 5.32 5.88 -4.46
N LYS A 128 4.95 4.99 -5.39
CA LYS A 128 5.73 4.72 -6.60
C LYS A 128 5.75 5.93 -7.54
N ASP A 129 4.59 6.50 -7.86
CA ASP A 129 4.47 7.64 -8.78
C ASP A 129 5.24 8.86 -8.25
N ILE A 130 5.18 9.14 -6.94
CA ILE A 130 5.98 10.20 -6.29
C ILE A 130 7.49 9.92 -6.44
N GLY A 131 7.91 8.67 -6.30
CA GLY A 131 9.31 8.28 -6.50
C GLY A 131 9.78 8.53 -7.93
N GLU A 132 9.00 8.10 -8.93
CA GLU A 132 9.31 8.29 -10.35
C GLU A 132 9.37 9.79 -10.73
N LEU A 133 8.44 10.59 -10.21
CA LEU A 133 8.41 12.04 -10.46
C LEU A 133 9.58 12.77 -9.81
N ASN A 134 9.98 12.38 -8.61
CA ASN A 134 11.16 12.93 -7.96
C ASN A 134 12.43 12.63 -8.79
N ALA A 135 12.61 11.39 -9.25
CA ALA A 135 13.72 11.03 -10.13
C ALA A 135 13.72 11.86 -11.42
N ARG A 136 12.55 12.00 -12.06
CA ARG A 136 12.40 12.79 -13.29
C ARG A 136 12.64 14.28 -13.07
N ARG A 137 12.24 14.82 -11.91
CA ARG A 137 12.52 16.20 -11.51
C ARG A 137 14.02 16.45 -11.45
N GLU A 138 14.77 15.57 -10.79
CA GLU A 138 16.22 15.72 -10.68
C GLU A 138 16.91 15.60 -12.04
N GLN A 139 16.49 14.66 -12.89
CA GLN A 139 16.98 14.54 -14.26
C GLN A 139 16.75 15.82 -15.09
N LEU A 140 15.56 16.42 -15.00
CA LEU A 140 15.25 17.65 -15.72
C LEU A 140 16.05 18.85 -15.18
N LYS A 141 16.22 18.92 -13.86
CA LYS A 141 17.04 19.96 -13.22
C LYS A 141 18.50 19.87 -13.68
N ALA A 142 19.05 18.67 -13.77
CA ALA A 142 20.38 18.43 -14.32
C ALA A 142 20.48 18.85 -15.80
N LYS A 143 19.55 18.41 -16.64
CA LYS A 143 19.50 18.81 -18.06
C LYS A 143 19.39 20.32 -18.23
N LEU A 144 18.58 20.99 -17.41
CA LEU A 144 18.43 22.44 -17.41
C LEU A 144 19.75 23.14 -17.01
N ALA A 145 20.48 22.61 -16.03
CA ALA A 145 21.79 23.13 -15.63
C ALA A 145 22.81 23.01 -16.77
N VAL A 146 22.86 21.85 -17.44
CA VAL A 146 23.71 21.64 -18.62
C VAL A 146 23.34 22.60 -19.75
N ALA A 147 22.05 22.71 -20.08
CA ALA A 147 21.57 23.60 -21.14
C ALA A 147 21.89 25.09 -20.84
N LYS A 148 21.68 25.56 -19.60
CA LYS A 148 22.06 26.92 -19.19
C LYS A 148 23.57 27.15 -19.27
N THR A 149 24.37 26.13 -18.94
CA THR A 149 25.83 26.19 -19.07
C THR A 149 26.21 26.31 -20.54
N GLN A 150 25.63 25.50 -21.42
CA GLN A 150 25.84 25.58 -22.88
C GLN A 150 25.41 26.92 -23.47
N GLU A 151 24.27 27.46 -23.05
CA GLU A 151 23.81 28.79 -23.47
C GLU A 151 24.80 29.88 -23.05
N ARG A 152 25.31 29.79 -21.82
CA ARG A 152 26.35 30.70 -21.32
C ARG A 152 27.65 30.56 -22.10
N LEU A 153 28.06 29.34 -22.46
CA LEU A 153 29.21 29.09 -23.34
C LEU A 153 29.02 29.76 -24.70
N ASN A 154 27.87 29.61 -25.33
CA ASN A 154 27.56 30.23 -26.63
C ASN A 154 27.55 31.76 -26.55
N LYS A 155 27.11 32.34 -25.43
CA LYS A 155 27.13 33.80 -25.18
C LYS A 155 28.52 34.35 -24.84
N ILE A 156 29.40 33.54 -24.25
CA ILE A 156 30.79 33.94 -23.93
C ILE A 156 31.71 33.74 -25.14
N GLY A 157 31.51 32.67 -25.93
CA GLY A 157 32.29 32.38 -27.14
C GLY A 157 32.17 33.43 -28.24
N SER A 158 31.14 34.27 -28.21
CA SER A 158 31.00 35.44 -29.09
C SER A 158 31.79 36.67 -28.62
N SER A 159 32.40 36.65 -27.44
CA SER A 159 33.15 37.76 -26.83
C SER A 159 34.63 37.39 -26.67
N VAL A 160 35.44 37.72 -27.68
CA VAL A 160 36.80 37.18 -27.91
C VAL A 160 37.85 37.51 -26.81
N ASP A 161 37.63 38.49 -25.94
CA ASP A 161 38.69 38.98 -25.02
C ASP A 161 38.71 38.37 -23.60
N GLY A 162 37.68 37.61 -23.19
CA GLY A 162 37.57 37.07 -21.81
C GLY A 162 38.03 35.62 -21.60
N ALA A 163 38.43 34.93 -22.68
CA ALA A 163 38.40 33.46 -22.76
C ALA A 163 39.35 32.71 -21.79
N LYS A 164 40.57 33.22 -21.53
CA LYS A 164 41.59 32.45 -20.77
C LYS A 164 41.34 32.35 -19.25
N GLY A 165 40.83 33.41 -18.62
CA GLY A 165 40.53 33.40 -17.18
C GLY A 165 39.21 32.69 -16.85
N SER A 166 38.22 32.84 -17.74
CA SER A 166 36.90 32.25 -17.59
C SER A 166 36.94 30.72 -17.69
N LEU A 167 37.70 30.14 -18.64
CA LEU A 167 37.78 28.68 -18.83
C LEU A 167 38.19 27.92 -17.55
N SER A 168 39.20 28.40 -16.80
CA SER A 168 39.66 27.72 -15.57
C SER A 168 38.67 27.77 -14.40
N ALA A 169 37.80 28.79 -14.36
CA ALA A 169 36.70 28.87 -13.42
C ALA A 169 35.52 27.98 -13.86
N PHE A 170 35.41 27.72 -15.17
CA PHE A 170 34.42 26.82 -15.76
C PHE A 170 34.78 25.35 -15.59
N ASP A 171 36.04 24.92 -15.76
CA ASP A 171 36.46 23.53 -15.50
C ASP A 171 36.11 23.11 -14.06
N LYS A 172 36.33 24.03 -13.11
CA LYS A 172 35.96 23.83 -11.70
C LYS A 172 34.44 23.78 -11.47
N MET A 173 33.67 24.48 -12.29
CA MET A 173 32.21 24.48 -12.21
C MET A 173 31.62 23.25 -12.88
N GLU A 174 32.20 22.78 -13.99
CA GLU A 174 31.87 21.52 -14.65
C GLU A 174 32.18 20.33 -13.75
N ASP A 175 33.37 20.28 -13.15
CA ASP A 175 33.72 19.26 -12.13
C ASP A 175 32.75 19.27 -10.94
N LYS A 176 32.30 20.46 -10.52
CA LYS A 176 31.35 20.60 -9.42
C LYS A 176 29.94 20.16 -9.80
N ILE A 177 29.50 20.46 -11.02
CA ILE A 177 28.20 20.03 -11.54
C ILE A 177 28.21 18.52 -11.77
N ASN A 178 29.26 17.96 -12.37
CA ASN A 178 29.43 16.53 -12.57
C ASN A 178 29.45 15.81 -11.21
N ARG A 179 30.21 16.30 -10.23
CA ARG A 179 30.14 15.77 -8.85
C ARG A 179 28.73 15.83 -8.26
N GLN A 180 28.01 16.94 -8.41
CA GLN A 180 26.64 17.05 -7.90
C GLN A 180 25.66 16.13 -8.63
N LEU A 181 25.87 15.90 -9.93
CA LEU A 181 25.10 14.98 -10.75
C LEU A 181 25.34 13.53 -10.33
N ASP A 182 26.61 13.16 -10.16
CA ASP A 182 27.03 11.83 -9.70
C ASP A 182 26.56 11.57 -8.27
N GLU A 183 26.65 12.57 -7.38
CA GLU A 183 26.16 12.49 -6.01
C GLU A 183 24.62 12.39 -5.96
N ALA A 184 23.90 13.12 -6.83
CA ALA A 184 22.45 13.00 -6.96
C ALA A 184 22.03 11.62 -7.51
N ASN A 185 22.76 11.08 -8.48
CA ASN A 185 22.53 9.74 -9.02
C ASN A 185 22.78 8.66 -7.95
N ALA A 186 23.90 8.76 -7.21
CA ALA A 186 24.22 7.84 -6.12
C ALA A 186 23.20 7.92 -4.97
N MET A 187 22.73 9.13 -4.62
CA MET A 187 21.65 9.30 -3.62
C MET A 187 20.31 8.74 -4.09
N ALA A 188 20.02 8.79 -5.40
CA ALA A 188 18.82 8.18 -5.96
C ALA A 188 18.91 6.64 -5.93
N GLU A 189 20.09 6.07 -6.17
CA GLU A 189 20.33 4.62 -6.03
C GLU A 189 20.19 4.16 -4.58
N LEU A 190 20.73 4.89 -3.60
CA LEU A 190 20.61 4.57 -2.16
C LEU A 190 19.16 4.66 -1.63
N ASN A 191 18.36 5.60 -2.15
CA ASN A 191 16.95 5.71 -1.77
C ASN A 191 16.08 4.64 -2.46
N SER A 192 16.54 4.09 -3.58
CA SER A 192 15.92 2.95 -4.25
C SER A 192 16.22 1.63 -3.52
N SER A 193 17.46 1.45 -3.02
CA SER A 193 17.86 0.24 -2.29
C SER A 193 17.26 0.13 -0.87
N ASN A 194 16.82 1.23 -0.26
CA ASN A 194 16.16 1.21 1.07
C ASN A 194 14.67 0.83 1.02
N LYS A 195 14.12 0.47 -0.15
CA LYS A 195 12.76 -0.08 -0.29
C LYS A 195 12.72 -1.62 -0.37
N GLU A 196 13.87 -2.29 -0.29
CA GLU A 196 13.95 -3.77 -0.32
C GLU A 196 13.94 -4.42 1.08
N ASP A 197 13.82 -3.67 2.17
CA ASP A 197 13.32 -4.21 3.45
C ASP A 197 11.78 -4.24 3.41
N SER A 198 11.26 -4.95 2.42
CA SER A 198 9.82 -5.10 2.18
C SER A 198 9.17 -5.88 3.32
N ILE A 199 7.90 -5.60 3.53
CA ILE A 199 7.01 -6.17 4.55
C ILE A 199 7.03 -7.72 4.53
N GLU A 200 7.51 -8.37 3.46
CA GLU A 200 7.80 -9.82 3.40
C GLU A 200 8.72 -10.34 4.52
N ASP A 201 9.76 -9.62 4.93
CA ASP A 201 10.65 -10.02 6.04
C ASP A 201 9.96 -9.89 7.42
N LEU A 202 8.93 -9.03 7.49
CA LEU A 202 8.05 -8.92 8.65
C LEU A 202 6.93 -9.98 8.63
N MET A 203 6.47 -10.42 7.46
CA MET A 203 5.43 -11.46 7.32
C MET A 203 5.95 -12.87 7.60
N SER A 204 7.19 -13.19 7.18
CA SER A 204 7.81 -14.49 7.46
C SER A 204 7.97 -14.78 8.96
N LYS A 205 8.00 -13.75 9.82
CA LYS A 205 8.02 -13.87 11.28
C LYS A 205 6.70 -14.34 11.92
N TYR A 206 5.59 -14.35 11.18
CA TYR A 206 4.25 -14.61 11.71
C TYR A 206 3.48 -15.75 11.01
N ASP A 207 4.08 -16.45 10.04
CA ASP A 207 3.44 -17.51 9.25
C ASP A 207 3.35 -18.89 9.94
N ASP A 208 3.77 -19.03 11.19
CA ASP A 208 3.51 -20.23 11.99
C ASP A 208 2.25 -20.06 12.86
N ASN A 209 1.06 -20.46 12.37
CA ASN A 209 0.01 -21.16 13.16
C ASN A 209 -1.28 -21.51 12.36
N LYS A 210 -1.36 -22.79 11.97
CA LYS A 210 -2.49 -23.78 11.99
C LYS A 210 -3.97 -23.43 11.72
N GLU A 211 -4.48 -24.09 10.67
CA GLU A 211 -5.67 -24.99 10.54
C GLU A 211 -7.10 -24.50 10.94
N ALA A 212 -8.04 -24.42 9.97
CA ALA A 212 -9.08 -25.41 9.56
C ALA A 212 -10.41 -25.25 10.38
N ASN A 213 -11.64 -25.53 9.92
CA ASN A 213 -12.20 -26.23 8.78
C ASN A 213 -13.72 -25.86 8.65
N SER A 214 -14.33 -26.23 7.53
CA SER A 214 -15.75 -26.10 7.15
C SER A 214 -16.68 -27.22 7.68
N GLY A 215 -18.00 -26.97 7.83
CA GLY A 215 -19.05 -28.02 7.69
C GLY A 215 -19.95 -28.31 8.91
N VAL A 216 -20.89 -27.42 9.23
CA VAL A 216 -21.69 -27.49 10.49
C VAL A 216 -22.84 -28.53 10.50
N ASP A 217 -23.35 -29.01 9.36
CA ASP A 217 -24.48 -29.98 9.33
C ASP A 217 -24.07 -31.44 9.10
N ASP A 218 -22.93 -31.70 8.44
CA ASP A 218 -22.32 -33.04 8.41
C ASP A 218 -21.75 -33.42 9.79
N GLU A 219 -21.38 -32.42 10.60
CA GLU A 219 -20.83 -32.59 11.95
C GLU A 219 -21.79 -33.29 12.93
N LEU A 220 -23.11 -33.01 12.87
CA LEU A 220 -24.04 -33.57 13.86
C LEU A 220 -24.26 -35.08 13.67
N GLN A 221 -24.28 -35.58 12.42
CA GLN A 221 -24.33 -37.01 12.14
C GLN A 221 -22.95 -37.68 12.30
N ALA A 222 -21.86 -37.03 11.89
CA ALA A 222 -20.51 -37.56 12.06
C ALA A 222 -20.13 -37.71 13.54
N LEU A 223 -20.57 -36.79 14.41
CA LEU A 223 -20.24 -36.85 15.82
C LEU A 223 -20.94 -38.01 16.54
N LYS A 224 -22.20 -38.30 16.19
CA LYS A 224 -22.92 -39.48 16.71
C LYS A 224 -22.22 -40.78 16.30
N ASN A 225 -21.89 -40.91 15.01
CA ASN A 225 -21.16 -42.07 14.49
C ASN A 225 -19.78 -42.27 15.12
N LYS A 226 -19.07 -41.19 15.46
CA LYS A 226 -17.70 -41.25 16.04
C LYS A 226 -17.67 -41.58 17.53
N LEU A 227 -18.76 -41.29 18.25
CA LEU A 227 -18.89 -41.58 19.68
C LEU A 227 -19.55 -42.95 19.97
N GLY A 228 -19.93 -43.70 18.93
CA GLY A 228 -20.52 -45.03 19.08
C GLY A 228 -21.92 -45.04 19.71
N LEU A 229 -22.65 -43.93 19.57
CA LEU A 229 -24.03 -43.73 20.03
C LEU A 229 -24.98 -43.60 18.84
#